data_AF-A0A7W6LYR4-F1
#
_entry.id   AF-A0A7W6LYR4-F1
#
_cell.length_a   1.000
_cell.length_b   1.000
_cell.length_c   1.000
_cell.angle_alpha   90.00
_cell.angle_beta   90.00
_cell.angle_gamma   90.00
#
_symmetry.space_group_name_H-M   'P 1'
#
loop_
_entity.id
_entity.type
_entity.pdbx_description
1 polymer ?
#
loop_
_entity_poly.entity_id
_entity_poly.type
_entity_poly.pdbx_seq_one_letter_code
_entity_poly.pdbx_strand_id
1 'polypeptide(L)'
;MANAEFDPRSVPALFAVALQCDDDHAWDAVAALHWRGSKEVLDKACVLAKSAEAATRARAADILGQIGVPVRSFPQGSFAAVLPLLDDTADEVVFSAIFALQHIDRHRAAAYVTRFATHSDDSIRYAAACALGAVDSIEANETLLFLMNDHDAEVRNWATFGLGQQSDADSGAIREALATRLSDADADVRYEAIIGLGRRRDRRALRFLKTMLHDDPDDVFARQSAAMLLGLELAGEKPTSALLGALQRLQRWG
;
A
#
# COMPACT_ATOMS: atom_id res chain seq x y z
N MET A 1 0.37 7.26 -23.85
CA MET A 1 -0.82 6.46 -23.51
C MET A 1 -2.05 7.17 -24.03
N ALA A 2 -2.90 6.47 -24.78
CA ALA A 2 -4.21 7.00 -25.16
C ALA A 2 -5.04 7.24 -23.89
N ASN A 3 -5.95 8.21 -23.88
CA ASN A 3 -6.82 8.42 -22.73
C ASN A 3 -7.80 7.25 -22.61
N ALA A 4 -7.59 6.37 -21.62
CA ALA A 4 -8.40 5.17 -21.38
C ALA A 4 -9.89 5.47 -21.18
N GLU A 5 -10.23 6.67 -20.70
CA GLU A 5 -11.61 7.16 -20.57
C GLU A 5 -12.35 7.19 -21.91
N PHE A 6 -11.65 7.59 -22.98
CA PHE A 6 -12.19 7.78 -24.33
C PHE A 6 -11.70 6.74 -25.33
N ASP A 7 -11.25 5.57 -24.86
CA ASP A 7 -10.91 4.47 -25.75
C ASP A 7 -12.09 4.17 -26.70
N PRO A 8 -11.91 3.94 -28.01
CA PRO A 8 -13.03 3.70 -28.93
C PRO A 8 -13.47 2.23 -29.01
N ARG A 9 -12.71 1.30 -28.43
CA ARG A 9 -12.99 -0.15 -28.52
C ARG A 9 -14.27 -0.49 -27.75
N SER A 10 -15.03 -1.45 -28.30
CA SER A 10 -16.20 -2.00 -27.61
C SER A 10 -15.79 -2.84 -26.39
N VAL A 11 -16.70 -3.04 -25.44
CA VAL A 11 -16.43 -3.90 -24.26
C VAL A 11 -15.95 -5.30 -24.66
N PRO A 12 -16.56 -6.01 -25.64
CA PRO A 12 -16.05 -7.29 -26.09
C PRO A 12 -14.61 -7.24 -26.63
N ALA A 13 -14.27 -6.20 -27.40
CA ALA A 13 -12.93 -6.02 -27.95
C ALA A 13 -11.90 -5.70 -26.86
N LEU A 14 -12.27 -4.89 -25.86
CA LEU A 14 -11.42 -4.62 -24.71
C LEU A 14 -11.10 -5.88 -23.92
N PHE A 15 -12.10 -6.72 -23.61
CA PHE A 15 -11.84 -8.01 -22.98
C PHE A 15 -10.98 -8.95 -23.83
N ALA A 16 -11.17 -8.95 -25.15
CA ALA A 16 -10.36 -9.77 -26.05
C ALA A 16 -8.88 -9.37 -26.06
N VAL A 17 -8.55 -8.12 -25.75
CA VAL A 17 -7.17 -7.64 -25.57
C VAL A 17 -6.69 -7.86 -24.13
N ALA A 18 -7.52 -7.54 -23.14
CA ALA A 18 -7.18 -7.67 -21.72
C ALA A 18 -6.84 -9.12 -21.31
N LEU A 19 -7.36 -10.12 -22.02
CA LEU A 19 -7.13 -11.56 -21.76
C LEU A 19 -5.99 -12.16 -22.59
N GLN A 20 -5.18 -11.34 -23.27
CA GLN A 20 -4.02 -11.81 -24.04
C GLN A 20 -2.78 -11.94 -23.14
N CYS A 21 -1.59 -11.68 -23.68
CA CYS A 21 -0.36 -11.64 -22.92
C CYS A 21 -0.38 -10.49 -21.90
N ASP A 22 0.44 -10.65 -20.86
CA ASP A 22 0.62 -9.61 -19.86
C ASP A 22 1.56 -8.51 -20.38
N ASP A 23 1.00 -7.58 -21.15
CA ASP A 23 1.71 -6.46 -21.76
C ASP A 23 0.97 -5.13 -21.57
N ASP A 24 1.60 -4.04 -21.99
CA ASP A 24 1.03 -2.70 -21.86
C ASP A 24 -0.33 -2.56 -22.56
N HIS A 25 -0.56 -3.27 -23.68
CA HIS A 25 -1.83 -3.21 -24.41
C HIS A 25 -2.97 -3.88 -23.63
N ALA A 26 -2.69 -5.00 -22.95
CA ALA A 26 -3.64 -5.66 -22.08
C ALA A 26 -4.01 -4.76 -20.89
N TRP A 27 -3.04 -4.07 -20.28
CA TRP A 27 -3.29 -3.14 -19.18
C TRP A 27 -4.01 -1.85 -19.61
N ASP A 28 -3.71 -1.31 -20.81
CA ASP A 28 -4.49 -0.22 -21.41
C ASP A 28 -5.95 -0.63 -21.61
N ALA A 29 -6.21 -1.88 -22.00
CA ALA A 29 -7.57 -2.41 -22.14
C ALA A 29 -8.27 -2.58 -20.78
N VAL A 30 -7.56 -3.05 -19.74
CA VAL A 30 -8.09 -3.11 -18.37
C VAL A 30 -8.46 -1.71 -17.86
N ALA A 31 -7.59 -0.72 -18.05
CA ALA A 31 -7.85 0.67 -17.68
C ALA A 31 -9.09 1.21 -18.39
N ALA A 32 -9.25 0.95 -19.69
CA ALA A 32 -10.45 1.33 -20.42
C ALA A 32 -11.71 0.63 -19.87
N LEU A 33 -11.63 -0.66 -19.50
CA LEU A 33 -12.74 -1.39 -18.85
C LEU A 33 -13.11 -0.78 -17.49
N HIS A 34 -12.14 -0.30 -16.72
CA HIS A 34 -12.40 0.44 -15.47
C HIS A 34 -13.21 1.71 -15.74
N TRP A 35 -12.84 2.49 -16.76
CA TRP A 35 -13.58 3.70 -17.17
C TRP A 35 -14.96 3.40 -17.74
N ARG A 36 -15.15 2.26 -18.41
CA ARG A 36 -16.49 1.85 -18.90
C ARG A 36 -17.50 1.72 -17.77
N GLY A 37 -17.09 1.17 -16.64
CA GLY A 37 -17.93 1.14 -15.42
C GLY A 37 -19.32 0.53 -15.62
N SER A 38 -19.51 -0.34 -16.61
CA SER A 38 -20.84 -0.79 -17.05
C SER A 38 -21.22 -2.15 -16.47
N LYS A 39 -22.53 -2.43 -16.41
CA LYS A 39 -23.05 -3.72 -15.94
C LYS A 39 -22.55 -4.88 -16.81
N GLU A 40 -22.34 -4.65 -18.11
CA GLU A 40 -21.75 -5.61 -19.03
C GLU A 40 -20.32 -5.99 -18.61
N VAL A 41 -19.49 -5.00 -18.23
CA VAL A 41 -18.13 -5.26 -17.73
C VAL A 41 -18.17 -6.06 -16.44
N LEU A 42 -19.03 -5.68 -15.49
CA LEU A 42 -19.22 -6.44 -14.25
C LEU A 42 -19.60 -7.90 -14.54
N ASP A 43 -20.64 -8.12 -15.34
CA ASP A 43 -21.16 -9.47 -15.59
C ASP A 43 -20.14 -10.36 -16.27
N LYS A 44 -19.41 -9.82 -17.25
CA LYS A 44 -18.36 -10.58 -17.94
C LYS A 44 -17.19 -10.88 -17.00
N ALA A 45 -16.72 -9.92 -16.21
CA ALA A 45 -15.63 -10.15 -15.26
C ALA A 45 -16.03 -11.16 -14.16
N CYS A 46 -17.28 -11.12 -13.68
CA CYS A 46 -17.82 -12.13 -12.74
C CYS A 46 -17.83 -13.56 -13.31
N VAL A 47 -18.01 -13.73 -14.62
CA VAL A 47 -17.90 -15.05 -15.28
C VAL A 47 -16.43 -15.46 -15.36
N LEU A 48 -15.53 -14.55 -15.74
CA LEU A 48 -14.10 -14.82 -15.87
C LEU A 48 -13.43 -15.15 -14.54
N ALA A 49 -13.90 -14.58 -13.43
CA ALA A 49 -13.47 -14.93 -12.07
C ALA A 49 -13.70 -16.42 -11.74
N LYS A 50 -14.52 -17.14 -12.51
CA LYS A 50 -14.80 -18.57 -12.36
C LYS A 50 -14.15 -19.43 -13.45
N SER A 51 -13.22 -18.86 -14.22
CA SER A 51 -12.51 -19.57 -15.28
C SER A 51 -11.66 -20.71 -14.73
N ALA A 52 -11.46 -21.75 -15.56
CA ALA A 52 -10.52 -22.81 -15.24
C ALA A 52 -9.05 -22.32 -15.24
N GLU A 53 -8.76 -21.27 -16.00
CA GLU A 53 -7.42 -20.70 -16.14
C GLU A 53 -7.14 -19.66 -15.05
N ALA A 54 -6.04 -19.83 -14.32
CA ALA A 54 -5.65 -18.94 -13.22
C ALA A 54 -5.41 -17.49 -13.69
N ALA A 55 -4.63 -17.31 -14.77
CA ALA A 55 -4.41 -15.99 -15.37
C ALA A 55 -5.71 -15.24 -15.73
N THR A 56 -6.73 -15.96 -16.21
CA THR A 56 -8.04 -15.36 -16.50
C THR A 56 -8.77 -14.94 -15.22
N ARG A 57 -8.68 -15.72 -14.14
CA ARG A 57 -9.25 -15.35 -12.84
C ARG A 57 -8.55 -14.15 -12.21
N ALA A 58 -7.21 -14.10 -12.28
CA ALA A 58 -6.42 -12.97 -11.81
C ALA A 58 -6.81 -11.68 -12.57
N ARG A 59 -6.82 -11.72 -13.91
CA ARG A 59 -7.26 -10.59 -14.75
C ARG A 59 -8.68 -10.14 -14.44
N ALA A 60 -9.58 -11.08 -14.12
CA ALA A 60 -10.93 -10.74 -13.69
C ALA A 60 -10.94 -9.97 -12.38
N ALA A 61 -10.13 -10.36 -11.38
CA ALA A 61 -9.98 -9.62 -10.13
C ALA A 61 -9.45 -8.20 -10.37
N ASP A 62 -8.43 -8.04 -11.22
CA ASP A 62 -7.85 -6.72 -11.57
C ASP A 62 -8.90 -5.79 -12.20
N ILE A 63 -9.75 -6.33 -13.08
CA ILE A 63 -10.86 -5.59 -13.67
C ILE A 63 -11.89 -5.23 -12.60
N LEU A 64 -12.37 -6.21 -11.83
CA LEU A 64 -13.41 -6.06 -10.81
C LEU A 64 -13.03 -5.04 -9.72
N GLY A 65 -11.74 -5.02 -9.35
CA GLY A 65 -11.18 -4.15 -8.32
C GLY A 65 -11.41 -2.66 -8.57
N GLN A 66 -11.52 -2.25 -9.83
CA GLN A 66 -11.58 -0.84 -10.20
C GLN A 66 -12.69 -0.44 -11.18
N ILE A 67 -13.73 -1.27 -11.34
CA ILE A 67 -14.87 -0.94 -12.21
C ILE A 67 -15.56 0.36 -11.76
N GLY A 68 -15.59 1.34 -12.64
CA GLY A 68 -16.01 2.70 -12.34
C GLY A 68 -14.84 3.46 -11.71
N VAL A 69 -14.05 4.13 -12.54
CA VAL A 69 -13.14 5.20 -12.10
C VAL A 69 -13.73 6.55 -12.54
N PRO A 70 -13.53 7.63 -11.78
CA PRO A 70 -12.87 7.67 -10.46
C PRO A 70 -13.75 7.13 -9.32
N VAL A 71 -15.06 6.91 -9.54
CA VAL A 71 -16.01 6.42 -8.52
C VAL A 71 -16.55 5.05 -8.91
N ARG A 72 -16.40 4.06 -8.00
CA ARG A 72 -16.77 2.65 -8.24
C ARG A 72 -18.26 2.50 -8.54
N SER A 73 -18.60 1.85 -9.65
CA SER A 73 -19.99 1.70 -10.10
C SER A 73 -20.72 0.50 -9.48
N PHE A 74 -19.99 -0.56 -9.09
CA PHE A 74 -20.58 -1.80 -8.55
C PHE A 74 -19.80 -2.41 -7.37
N PRO A 75 -19.47 -1.63 -6.32
CA PRO A 75 -18.58 -2.11 -5.27
C PRO A 75 -19.09 -3.38 -4.57
N GLN A 76 -20.40 -3.54 -4.33
CA GLN A 76 -20.92 -4.75 -3.69
C GLN A 76 -20.81 -5.98 -4.58
N GLY A 77 -21.13 -5.84 -5.87
CA GLY A 77 -21.05 -6.93 -6.85
C GLY A 77 -19.61 -7.37 -7.09
N SER A 78 -18.71 -6.41 -7.28
CA SER A 78 -17.27 -6.68 -7.41
C SER A 78 -16.71 -7.36 -6.17
N PHE A 79 -17.02 -6.85 -4.97
CA PHE A 79 -16.52 -7.45 -3.72
C PHE A 79 -16.99 -8.91 -3.58
N ALA A 80 -18.27 -9.18 -3.85
CA ALA A 80 -18.83 -10.53 -3.76
C ALA A 80 -18.20 -11.51 -4.77
N ALA A 81 -17.81 -11.02 -5.95
CA ALA A 81 -17.16 -11.84 -6.98
C ALA A 81 -15.68 -12.10 -6.69
N VAL A 82 -14.96 -11.14 -6.12
CA VAL A 82 -13.53 -11.25 -5.81
C VAL A 82 -13.27 -11.99 -4.51
N LEU A 83 -14.15 -11.86 -3.49
CA LEU A 83 -13.90 -12.44 -2.17
C LEU A 83 -13.54 -13.94 -2.18
N PRO A 84 -14.23 -14.82 -2.95
CA PRO A 84 -13.86 -16.24 -3.02
C PRO A 84 -12.48 -16.51 -3.64
N LEU A 85 -11.93 -15.57 -4.41
CA LEU A 85 -10.60 -15.70 -5.02
C LEU A 85 -9.46 -15.60 -4.01
N LEU A 86 -9.73 -15.14 -2.78
CA LEU A 86 -8.77 -15.24 -1.68
C LEU A 86 -8.49 -16.70 -1.28
N ASP A 87 -9.36 -17.65 -1.63
CA ASP A 87 -9.17 -19.08 -1.37
C ASP A 87 -8.71 -19.85 -2.63
N ASP A 88 -8.22 -19.15 -3.64
CA ASP A 88 -7.72 -19.77 -4.88
C ASP A 88 -6.45 -20.59 -4.63
N THR A 89 -6.23 -21.62 -5.44
CA THR A 89 -5.03 -22.47 -5.38
C THR A 89 -3.82 -21.83 -6.04
N ALA A 90 -4.01 -20.82 -6.89
CA ALA A 90 -2.95 -20.12 -7.59
C ALA A 90 -2.63 -18.78 -6.93
N ASP A 91 -1.38 -18.61 -6.49
CA ASP A 91 -0.95 -17.42 -5.75
C ASP A 91 -1.15 -16.13 -6.55
N GLU A 92 -0.96 -16.16 -7.87
CA GLU A 92 -1.25 -15.00 -8.76
C GLU A 92 -2.70 -14.51 -8.66
N VAL A 93 -3.66 -15.42 -8.44
CA VAL A 93 -5.08 -15.07 -8.27
C VAL A 93 -5.32 -14.48 -6.89
N VAL A 94 -4.72 -15.06 -5.85
CA VAL A 94 -4.79 -14.55 -4.48
C VAL A 94 -4.19 -13.14 -4.39
N PHE A 95 -3.06 -12.91 -5.05
CA PHE A 95 -2.39 -11.61 -5.13
C PHE A 95 -3.32 -10.55 -5.73
N SER A 96 -3.85 -10.78 -6.93
CA SER A 96 -4.79 -9.86 -7.58
C SER A 96 -6.06 -9.65 -6.75
N ALA A 97 -6.56 -10.69 -6.07
CA ALA A 97 -7.74 -10.61 -5.23
C ALA A 97 -7.53 -9.70 -4.00
N ILE A 98 -6.37 -9.75 -3.34
CA ILE A 98 -6.04 -8.86 -2.21
C ILE A 98 -6.11 -7.39 -2.64
N PHE A 99 -5.41 -7.04 -3.73
CA PHE A 99 -5.41 -5.66 -4.24
C PHE A 99 -6.80 -5.22 -4.73
N ALA A 100 -7.51 -6.09 -5.44
CA ALA A 100 -8.84 -5.79 -5.93
C ALA A 100 -9.80 -5.47 -4.76
N LEU A 101 -9.81 -6.26 -3.69
CA LEU A 101 -10.65 -6.00 -2.52
C LEU A 101 -10.26 -4.71 -1.82
N GLN A 102 -8.97 -4.40 -1.69
CA GLN A 102 -8.50 -3.13 -1.14
C GLN A 102 -9.01 -1.92 -1.95
N HIS A 103 -8.96 -2.00 -3.29
CA HIS A 103 -9.45 -0.95 -4.19
C HIS A 103 -10.97 -0.79 -4.19
N ILE A 104 -11.71 -1.84 -3.84
CA ILE A 104 -13.17 -1.81 -3.73
C ILE A 104 -13.59 -1.24 -2.37
N ASP A 105 -13.08 -1.82 -1.28
CA ASP A 105 -13.40 -1.44 0.09
C ASP A 105 -12.27 -1.88 1.04
N ARG A 106 -11.30 -0.99 1.26
CA ARG A 106 -10.13 -1.22 2.11
C ARG A 106 -10.48 -1.69 3.52
N HIS A 107 -11.49 -1.09 4.15
CA HIS A 107 -11.81 -1.34 5.55
C HIS A 107 -12.45 -2.72 5.69
N ARG A 108 -13.36 -3.06 4.77
CA ARG A 108 -13.97 -4.39 4.73
C ARG A 108 -12.98 -5.48 4.35
N ALA A 109 -12.07 -5.20 3.41
CA ALA A 109 -11.06 -6.15 2.94
C ALA A 109 -10.10 -6.59 4.06
N ALA A 110 -9.71 -5.66 4.94
CA ALA A 110 -8.72 -5.91 5.99
C ALA A 110 -9.00 -7.17 6.82
N ALA A 111 -10.28 -7.38 7.22
CA ALA A 111 -10.68 -8.53 8.02
C ALA A 111 -10.43 -9.89 7.35
N TYR A 112 -10.31 -9.93 6.03
CA TYR A 112 -10.03 -11.15 5.26
C TYR A 112 -8.55 -11.30 4.92
N VAL A 113 -7.79 -10.20 4.92
CA VAL A 113 -6.41 -10.17 4.42
C VAL A 113 -5.38 -10.48 5.52
N THR A 114 -5.71 -10.25 6.80
CA THR A 114 -4.77 -10.50 7.92
C THR A 114 -4.20 -11.93 7.94
N ARG A 115 -4.99 -12.92 7.51
CA ARG A 115 -4.56 -14.34 7.46
C ARG A 115 -3.38 -14.61 6.52
N PHE A 116 -3.12 -13.71 5.55
CA PHE A 116 -2.04 -13.89 4.59
C PHE A 116 -0.67 -13.47 5.11
N ALA A 117 -0.59 -12.94 6.33
CA ALA A 117 0.68 -12.53 6.91
C ALA A 117 1.67 -13.69 7.11
N THR A 118 1.20 -14.94 7.11
CA THR A 118 2.03 -16.15 7.24
C THR A 118 2.06 -16.98 5.96
N HIS A 119 1.65 -16.41 4.82
CA HIS A 119 1.69 -17.09 3.53
C HIS A 119 3.11 -17.47 3.13
N SER A 120 3.31 -18.60 2.47
CA SER A 120 4.65 -19.07 2.07
C SER A 120 5.31 -18.17 1.03
N ASP A 121 4.51 -17.63 0.12
CA ASP A 121 4.94 -16.68 -0.91
C ASP A 121 5.06 -15.25 -0.35
N ASP A 122 6.22 -14.62 -0.52
CA ASP A 122 6.51 -13.26 -0.06
C ASP A 122 5.70 -12.18 -0.78
N SER A 123 5.34 -12.36 -2.04
CA SER A 123 4.51 -11.42 -2.81
C SER A 123 3.09 -11.35 -2.24
N ILE A 124 2.59 -12.45 -1.66
CA ILE A 124 1.30 -12.48 -0.95
C ILE A 124 1.39 -11.79 0.41
N ARG A 125 2.49 -12.00 1.16
CA ARG A 125 2.71 -11.29 2.43
C ARG A 125 2.88 -9.79 2.20
N TYR A 126 3.56 -9.41 1.13
CA TYR A 126 3.70 -8.05 0.64
C TYR A 126 2.33 -7.44 0.32
N ALA A 127 1.49 -8.13 -0.46
CA ALA A 127 0.15 -7.66 -0.78
C ALA A 127 -0.69 -7.44 0.49
N ALA A 128 -0.55 -8.31 1.49
CA ALA A 128 -1.19 -8.13 2.79
C ALA A 128 -0.69 -6.88 3.52
N ALA A 129 0.63 -6.63 3.55
CA ALA A 129 1.19 -5.42 4.14
C ALA A 129 0.65 -4.15 3.46
N CYS A 130 0.64 -4.11 2.12
CA CYS A 130 0.09 -3.00 1.34
C CYS A 130 -1.40 -2.74 1.64
N ALA A 131 -2.19 -3.81 1.72
CA ALA A 131 -3.63 -3.71 1.94
C ALA A 131 -3.99 -3.20 3.34
N LEU A 132 -3.20 -3.58 4.34
CA LEU A 132 -3.44 -3.26 5.75
C LEU A 132 -2.88 -1.91 6.17
N GLY A 133 -1.83 -1.41 5.50
CA GLY A 133 -1.12 -0.19 5.91
C GLY A 133 -2.01 1.05 6.11
N ALA A 134 -3.01 1.24 5.23
CA ALA A 134 -3.94 2.36 5.29
C ALA A 134 -5.23 2.07 6.08
N VAL A 135 -5.25 1.03 6.91
CA VAL A 135 -6.39 0.62 7.73
C VAL A 135 -6.03 0.75 9.20
N ASP A 136 -6.64 1.72 9.87
CA ASP A 136 -6.45 1.92 11.31
C ASP A 136 -7.39 1.00 12.12
N SER A 137 -6.97 -0.25 12.29
CA SER A 137 -7.60 -1.22 13.19
C SER A 137 -6.56 -1.95 14.03
N ILE A 138 -6.96 -2.48 15.18
CA ILE A 138 -6.06 -3.22 16.07
C ILE A 138 -5.46 -4.42 15.34
N GLU A 139 -6.29 -5.21 14.66
CA GLU A 139 -5.89 -6.41 13.94
C GLU A 139 -4.94 -6.09 12.78
N ALA A 140 -5.20 -5.02 12.03
CA ALA A 140 -4.30 -4.56 10.97
C ALA A 140 -2.95 -4.14 11.55
N ASN A 141 -2.95 -3.34 12.62
CA ASN A 141 -1.72 -2.89 13.27
C ASN A 141 -0.91 -4.05 13.87
N GLU A 142 -1.56 -5.04 14.50
CA GLU A 142 -0.90 -6.25 15.02
C GLU A 142 -0.31 -7.11 13.88
N THR A 143 -1.02 -7.22 12.76
CA THR A 143 -0.53 -7.95 11.58
C THR A 143 0.68 -7.26 10.96
N LEU A 144 0.65 -5.92 10.84
CA LEU A 144 1.79 -5.16 10.34
C LEU A 144 2.99 -5.26 11.30
N LEU A 145 2.78 -5.24 12.62
CA LEU A 145 3.85 -5.47 13.60
C LEU A 145 4.53 -6.83 13.42
N PHE A 146 3.76 -7.87 13.08
CA PHE A 146 4.30 -9.18 12.71
C PHE A 146 5.14 -9.08 11.43
N LEU A 147 4.59 -8.51 10.35
CA LEU A 147 5.23 -8.40 9.03
C LEU A 147 6.48 -7.49 9.03
N MET A 148 6.60 -6.55 9.98
CA MET A 148 7.84 -5.78 10.14
C MET A 148 9.06 -6.67 10.44
N ASN A 149 8.88 -7.93 10.84
CA ASN A 149 9.95 -8.88 11.11
C ASN A 149 10.11 -9.95 10.00
N ASP A 150 9.50 -9.74 8.85
CA ASP A 150 9.59 -10.66 7.71
C ASP A 150 11.05 -10.85 7.23
N HIS A 151 11.32 -12.00 6.64
CA HIS A 151 12.63 -12.26 6.04
C HIS A 151 12.85 -11.44 4.75
N ASP A 152 11.78 -11.18 4.01
CA ASP A 152 11.80 -10.37 2.80
C ASP A 152 11.83 -8.87 3.13
N ALA A 153 12.67 -8.12 2.42
CA ALA A 153 12.88 -6.70 2.69
C ALA A 153 11.70 -5.83 2.25
N GLU A 154 11.04 -6.16 1.14
CA GLU A 154 9.88 -5.42 0.65
C GLU A 154 8.68 -5.59 1.58
N VAL A 155 8.46 -6.81 2.10
CA VAL A 155 7.43 -7.05 3.12
C VAL A 155 7.69 -6.22 4.38
N ARG A 156 8.94 -6.21 4.89
CA ARG A 156 9.30 -5.37 6.04
C ARG A 156 9.12 -3.88 5.74
N ASN A 157 9.48 -3.45 4.54
CA ASN A 157 9.41 -2.05 4.11
C ASN A 157 7.95 -1.58 4.15
N TRP A 158 7.05 -2.29 3.47
CA TRP A 158 5.63 -1.94 3.42
C TRP A 158 4.95 -2.04 4.78
N ALA A 159 5.32 -3.01 5.62
CA ALA A 159 4.81 -3.08 6.98
C ALA A 159 5.27 -1.87 7.83
N THR A 160 6.52 -1.47 7.66
CA THR A 160 7.11 -0.31 8.36
C THR A 160 6.52 1.00 7.83
N PHE A 161 6.29 1.14 6.52
CA PHE A 161 5.60 2.28 5.91
C PHE A 161 4.14 2.38 6.38
N GLY A 162 3.42 1.25 6.41
CA GLY A 162 2.04 1.17 6.89
C GLY A 162 1.92 1.72 8.32
N LEU A 163 2.69 1.16 9.26
CA LEU A 163 2.67 1.65 10.65
C LEU A 163 3.34 3.02 10.80
N GLY A 164 4.45 3.27 10.10
CA GLY A 164 5.24 4.49 10.24
C GLY A 164 4.52 5.72 9.71
N GLN A 165 3.89 5.60 8.55
CA GLN A 165 3.39 6.74 7.78
C GLN A 165 1.89 6.72 7.46
N GLN A 166 1.26 5.55 7.33
CA GLN A 166 -0.13 5.48 6.91
C GLN A 166 -1.11 5.36 8.08
N SER A 167 -0.70 4.68 9.15
CA SER A 167 -1.46 4.53 10.39
C SER A 167 -1.16 5.68 11.37
N ASP A 168 -2.22 6.22 11.98
CA ASP A 168 -2.12 7.18 13.08
C ASP A 168 -1.95 6.49 14.45
N ALA A 169 -1.95 5.14 14.50
CA ALA A 169 -1.78 4.39 15.72
C ALA A 169 -0.41 4.67 16.38
N ASP A 170 -0.43 4.97 17.68
CA ASP A 170 0.76 5.32 18.44
C ASP A 170 0.78 4.58 19.77
N SER A 171 1.36 3.38 19.75
CA SER A 171 1.56 2.53 20.93
C SER A 171 3.05 2.34 21.22
N GLY A 172 3.36 1.96 22.46
CA GLY A 172 4.73 1.59 22.83
C GLY A 172 5.28 0.47 21.93
N ALA A 173 4.46 -0.53 21.58
CA ALA A 173 4.86 -1.62 20.70
C ALA A 173 5.23 -1.13 19.29
N ILE A 174 4.45 -0.22 18.71
CA ILE A 174 4.75 0.39 17.41
C ILE A 174 6.07 1.17 17.47
N ARG A 175 6.27 1.99 18.51
CA ARG A 175 7.51 2.74 18.68
C ARG A 175 8.74 1.82 18.83
N GLU A 176 8.64 0.73 19.60
CA GLU A 176 9.73 -0.24 19.72
C GLU A 176 10.02 -0.99 18.42
N ALA A 177 8.99 -1.38 17.67
CA ALA A 177 9.15 -2.02 16.38
C ALA A 177 9.85 -1.11 15.37
N LEU A 178 9.41 0.16 15.27
CA LEU A 178 10.08 1.17 14.44
C LEU A 178 11.52 1.40 14.90
N ALA A 179 11.78 1.49 16.21
CA ALA A 179 13.14 1.66 16.74
C ALA A 179 14.07 0.49 16.38
N THR A 180 13.55 -0.73 16.35
CA THR A 180 14.30 -1.91 15.91
C THR A 180 14.69 -1.79 14.43
N ARG A 181 13.79 -1.27 13.59
CA ARG A 181 14.02 -1.08 12.15
C ARG A 181 15.00 0.05 11.80
N LEU A 182 15.39 0.91 12.74
CA LEU A 182 16.47 1.90 12.54
C LEU A 182 17.83 1.28 12.18
N SER A 183 18.01 -0.02 12.47
CA SER A 183 19.23 -0.77 12.14
C SER A 183 18.98 -1.89 11.12
N ASP A 184 17.88 -1.81 10.35
CA ASP A 184 17.59 -2.79 9.29
C ASP A 184 18.70 -2.78 8.23
N ALA A 185 18.93 -3.92 7.58
CA ALA A 185 19.90 -4.02 6.51
C ALA A 185 19.46 -3.22 5.28
N ASP A 186 18.15 -3.19 5.04
CA ASP A 186 17.56 -2.46 3.93
C ASP A 186 17.43 -0.96 4.23
N ALA A 187 17.74 -0.12 3.24
CA ALA A 187 17.77 1.33 3.42
C ALA A 187 16.37 1.96 3.47
N ASP A 188 15.43 1.42 2.71
CA ASP A 188 14.06 1.92 2.64
C ASP A 188 13.33 1.56 3.95
N VAL A 189 13.55 0.35 4.47
CA VAL A 189 13.04 -0.03 5.80
C VAL A 189 13.56 0.93 6.90
N ARG A 190 14.85 1.29 6.87
CA ARG A 190 15.41 2.26 7.82
C ARG A 190 14.76 3.63 7.65
N TYR A 191 14.61 4.09 6.40
CA TYR A 191 13.98 5.36 6.08
C TYR A 191 12.57 5.43 6.70
N GLU A 192 11.75 4.41 6.46
CA GLU A 192 10.38 4.34 6.98
C GLU A 192 10.30 4.39 8.50
N ALA A 193 11.22 3.69 9.16
CA ALA A 193 11.35 3.70 10.61
C ALA A 193 11.70 5.10 11.16
N ILE A 194 12.62 5.81 10.50
CA ILE A 194 13.05 7.15 10.91
C ILE A 194 11.89 8.15 10.80
N ILE A 195 11.18 8.13 9.66
CA ILE A 195 10.00 8.97 9.43
C ILE A 195 8.92 8.66 10.48
N GLY A 196 8.60 7.38 10.68
CA GLY A 196 7.55 6.96 11.61
C GLY A 196 7.82 7.34 13.06
N LEU A 197 9.06 7.24 13.53
CA LEU A 197 9.45 7.69 14.87
C LEU A 197 9.46 9.21 15.00
N GLY A 198 9.91 9.93 13.96
CA GLY A 198 9.88 11.39 13.92
C GLY A 198 8.48 11.96 14.06
N ARG A 199 7.51 11.39 13.31
CA ARG A 199 6.08 11.73 13.40
C ARG A 199 5.52 11.52 14.81
N ARG A 200 5.98 10.48 15.52
CA ARG A 200 5.58 10.14 16.89
C ARG A 200 6.37 10.89 17.97
N ARG A 201 7.23 11.83 17.58
CA ARG A 201 8.12 12.60 18.47
C ARG A 201 9.05 11.72 19.31
N ASP A 202 9.41 10.56 18.77
CA ASP A 202 10.36 9.67 19.42
C ASP A 202 11.79 10.14 19.14
N ARG A 203 12.51 10.50 20.21
CA ARG A 203 13.86 11.07 20.13
C ARG A 203 14.88 10.11 19.52
N ARG A 204 14.60 8.81 19.43
CA ARG A 204 15.47 7.84 18.76
C ARG A 204 15.69 8.17 17.28
N ALA A 205 14.74 8.85 16.63
CA ALA A 205 14.89 9.33 15.24
C ALA A 205 15.82 10.54 15.09
N LEU A 206 16.14 11.26 16.17
CA LEU A 206 16.79 12.59 16.10
C LEU A 206 18.09 12.55 15.29
N ARG A 207 19.01 11.63 15.63
CA ARG A 207 20.31 11.55 14.96
C ARG A 207 20.17 11.21 13.47
N PHE A 208 19.17 10.41 13.13
CA PHE A 208 18.93 9.93 11.78
C PHE A 208 18.30 11.03 10.93
N LEU A 209 17.26 11.71 11.43
CA LEU A 209 16.66 12.87 10.76
C LEU A 209 17.68 13.99 10.51
N LYS A 210 18.60 14.22 11.45
CA LYS A 210 19.69 15.17 11.24
C LYS A 210 20.60 14.75 10.08
N THR A 211 20.89 13.47 9.95
CA THR A 211 21.74 12.93 8.87
C THR A 211 21.00 13.02 7.54
N MET A 212 19.74 12.56 7.48
CA MET A 212 18.90 12.66 6.28
C MET A 212 18.80 14.10 5.77
N LEU A 213 18.52 15.06 6.65
CA LEU A 213 18.42 16.47 6.27
C LEU A 213 19.76 17.13 5.90
N HIS A 214 20.89 16.51 6.25
CA HIS A 214 22.19 16.94 5.79
C HIS A 214 22.47 16.40 4.38
N ASP A 215 22.14 15.12 4.14
CA ASP A 215 22.40 14.42 2.89
C ASP A 215 21.42 14.84 1.78
N ASP A 216 20.15 14.99 2.13
CA ASP A 216 19.09 15.56 1.29
C ASP A 216 18.30 16.62 2.07
N PRO A 217 18.68 17.91 1.93
CA PRO A 217 17.98 19.00 2.58
C PRO A 217 16.54 19.21 2.12
N ASP A 218 16.14 18.68 0.96
CA ASP A 218 14.83 18.90 0.34
C ASP A 218 13.86 17.73 0.55
N ASP A 219 14.29 16.67 1.25
CA ASP A 219 13.44 15.55 1.64
C ASP A 219 12.22 16.04 2.45
N VAL A 220 11.07 16.00 1.79
CA VAL A 220 9.79 16.51 2.33
C VAL A 220 9.38 15.75 3.59
N PHE A 221 9.54 14.42 3.60
CA PHE A 221 9.09 13.59 4.72
C PHE A 221 10.04 13.72 5.92
N ALA A 222 11.35 13.79 5.70
CA ALA A 222 12.34 14.03 6.75
C ALA A 222 12.13 15.41 7.38
N ARG A 223 11.86 16.43 6.57
CA ARG A 223 11.56 17.80 7.06
C ARG A 223 10.29 17.83 7.90
N GLN A 224 9.21 17.21 7.42
CA GLN A 224 7.94 17.11 8.16
C GLN A 224 8.13 16.35 9.48
N SER A 225 8.82 15.21 9.44
CA SER A 225 9.09 14.38 10.61
C SER A 225 9.98 15.09 11.63
N ALA A 226 11.00 15.82 11.18
CA ALA A 226 11.83 16.66 12.05
C ALA A 226 11.02 17.78 12.70
N ALA A 227 10.14 18.45 11.94
CA ALA A 227 9.26 19.47 12.48
C ALA A 227 8.30 18.90 13.54
N MET A 228 7.69 17.75 13.27
CA MET A 228 6.84 17.04 14.23
C MET A 228 7.60 16.66 15.50
N LEU A 229 8.80 16.07 15.37
CA LEU A 229 9.66 15.69 16.49
C LEU A 229 10.02 16.89 17.37
N LEU A 230 10.26 18.05 16.76
CA LEU A 230 10.56 19.29 17.45
C LEU A 230 9.32 19.99 18.04
N GLY A 231 8.11 19.45 17.82
CA GLY A 231 6.85 20.05 18.26
C GLY A 231 6.53 21.36 17.54
N LEU A 232 6.99 21.53 16.31
CA LEU A 232 6.80 22.73 15.52
C LEU A 232 5.54 22.60 14.64
N GLU A 233 4.72 23.65 14.59
CA GLU A 233 3.62 23.72 13.64
C GLU A 233 4.14 23.77 12.20
N LEU A 234 3.52 22.98 11.32
CA LEU A 234 3.85 22.91 9.88
C LEU A 234 3.35 24.12 9.08
N ALA A 235 2.71 25.10 9.75
CA ALA A 235 2.06 26.26 9.11
C ALA A 235 3.04 27.26 8.44
N GLY A 236 4.35 27.00 8.47
CA GLY A 236 5.33 27.69 7.64
C GLY A 236 6.51 26.77 7.34
N GLU A 237 6.94 26.73 6.08
CA GLU A 237 8.14 25.99 5.68
C GLU A 237 9.35 26.55 6.41
N LYS A 238 9.77 25.88 7.48
CA LYS A 238 11.04 26.22 8.12
C LYS A 238 12.17 25.80 7.19
N PRO A 239 13.19 26.63 6.96
CA PRO A 239 14.34 26.21 6.18
C PRO A 239 15.04 25.05 6.88
N THR A 240 15.64 24.12 6.12
CA THR A 240 16.32 22.94 6.66
C THR A 240 17.40 23.31 7.67
N SER A 241 18.10 24.43 7.45
CA SER A 241 19.10 24.97 8.39
C SER A 241 18.51 25.26 9.79
N ALA A 242 17.27 25.76 9.85
CA ALA A 242 16.58 26.00 11.12
C ALA A 242 16.17 24.69 11.81
N LEU A 243 15.72 23.69 11.04
CA LEU A 243 15.41 22.35 11.56
C LEU A 243 16.66 21.67 12.11
N LEU A 244 17.76 21.66 11.35
CA LEU A 244 19.06 21.14 11.77
C LEU A 244 19.57 21.80 13.05
N GLY A 245 19.49 23.13 13.14
CA GLY A 245 19.87 23.87 14.34
C GLY A 245 19.00 23.56 15.56
N ALA A 246 17.71 23.29 15.36
CA ALA A 246 16.79 22.88 16.43
C ALA A 246 17.04 21.44 16.89
N LEU A 247 17.22 20.49 15.96
CA LEU A 247 17.60 19.10 16.26
C LEU A 247 18.92 19.04 17.03
N GLN A 248 19.92 19.83 16.60
CA GLN A 248 21.22 19.91 17.26
C GLN A 248 21.13 20.42 18.70
N ARG A 249 20.22 21.36 18.98
CA ARG A 249 19.96 21.82 20.34
C ARG A 249 19.27 20.72 21.15
N LEU A 250 18.23 20.09 20.61
CA LEU A 250 17.52 19.02 21.30
C LEU A 250 18.46 17.88 21.71
N GLN A 251 19.41 17.50 20.84
CA GLN A 251 20.42 16.46 21.11
C GLN A 251 21.38 16.81 22.26
N ARG A 252 21.66 18.09 22.49
CA ARG A 252 22.61 18.53 23.53
C ARG A 252 21.98 18.60 24.93
N TRP A 253 20.66 18.74 25.02
CA TRP A 253 19.96 19.14 26.24
C TRP A 253 18.87 18.17 26.71
N GLY A 254 18.82 16.95 26.20
CA GLY A 254 17.97 15.89 26.75
C GLY A 254 18.41 14.51 26.33
#